data_AF-A0A955WVC2-F1
#
_entry.id   AF-A0A955WVC2-F1
#
_cell.length_a   1.000
_cell.length_b   1.000
_cell.length_c   1.000
_cell.angle_alpha   90.00
_cell.angle_beta   90.00
_cell.angle_gamma   90.00
#
_symmetry.space_group_name_H-M   'P 1'
#
loop_
_entity.id
_entity.type
_entity.pdbx_description
1 polymer ?
#
loop_
_entity_poly.entity_id
_entity_poly.type
_entity_poly.pdbx_seq_one_letter_code
_entity_poly.pdbx_strand_id
1 'polypeptide(L)'
;MASKHLDELTAFLRPAGGGVYVVSTGVAEQQALQQALYGAQRPDDIEAAWRRALGRLHQARVVVLGVPSDAGAGFTRGANRAPAALRAHLLRQPDHPLRAPDVVDVGDVRVIPHLLSEEMLSPAQIAECRAALYGDPHRALPVSPLALAERALDALAVLAPGAVPVVLGGDHSVGWPAFAAAWRRHERDGGRRLGLLHFDAHTDLLPHRLGVRYCFATW
;
A
#
# COMPACT_ATOMS: atom_id res chain seq x y z
N MET A 1 3.13 9.28 -20.69
CA MET A 1 3.79 8.80 -19.44
C MET A 1 2.78 8.48 -18.34
N ALA A 2 1.83 9.37 -18.01
CA ALA A 2 0.84 9.13 -16.94
C ALA A 2 0.01 7.84 -17.11
N SER A 3 -0.47 7.53 -18.33
CA SER A 3 -1.22 6.29 -18.60
C SER A 3 -0.43 5.03 -18.21
N LYS A 4 0.87 4.97 -18.56
CA LYS A 4 1.74 3.82 -18.27
C LYS A 4 1.89 3.58 -16.76
N HIS A 5 2.04 4.63 -15.97
CA HIS A 5 2.16 4.52 -14.51
C HIS A 5 0.82 4.16 -13.85
N LEU A 6 -0.29 4.64 -14.40
CA LEU A 6 -1.62 4.25 -13.92
C LEU A 6 -1.92 2.78 -14.23
N ASP A 7 -1.60 2.32 -15.44
CA ASP A 7 -1.71 0.91 -15.83
C ASP A 7 -0.84 0.03 -14.93
N GLU A 8 0.37 0.47 -14.65
CA GLU A 8 1.29 -0.17 -13.70
C GLU A 8 0.69 -0.27 -12.29
N LEU A 9 0.17 0.83 -11.71
CA LEU A 9 -0.47 0.79 -10.41
C LEU A 9 -1.61 -0.23 -10.38
N THR A 10 -2.44 -0.29 -11.42
CA THR A 10 -3.57 -1.24 -11.45
C THR A 10 -3.14 -2.70 -11.60
N ALA A 11 -1.88 -2.97 -11.97
CA ALA A 11 -1.35 -4.34 -12.01
C ALA A 11 -1.26 -4.95 -10.60
N PHE A 12 -0.89 -4.16 -9.58
CA PHE A 12 -0.62 -4.65 -8.23
C PHE A 12 -1.36 -3.93 -7.10
N LEU A 13 -2.09 -2.85 -7.37
CA LEU A 13 -3.05 -2.28 -6.42
C LEU A 13 -4.43 -2.92 -6.60
N ARG A 14 -5.21 -2.92 -5.54
CA ARG A 14 -6.62 -3.31 -5.53
C ARG A 14 -7.45 -2.23 -4.83
N PRO A 15 -8.75 -2.10 -5.14
CA PRO A 15 -9.63 -1.20 -4.38
C PRO A 15 -9.53 -1.48 -2.87
N ALA A 16 -9.70 -0.46 -2.04
CA ALA A 16 -9.50 -0.53 -0.59
C ALA A 16 -10.15 -1.76 0.06
N GLY A 17 -9.42 -2.41 0.97
CA GLY A 17 -9.79 -3.69 1.57
C GLY A 17 -9.46 -4.91 0.73
N GLY A 18 -9.11 -4.75 -0.56
CA GLY A 18 -8.81 -5.85 -1.48
C GLY A 18 -7.34 -6.24 -1.58
N GLY A 19 -6.46 -5.68 -0.72
CA GLY A 19 -5.03 -5.98 -0.76
C GLY A 19 -4.67 -7.40 -0.31
N VAL A 20 -5.45 -7.97 0.60
CA VAL A 20 -5.37 -9.41 0.96
C VAL A 20 -6.42 -10.16 0.16
N TYR A 21 -6.01 -11.17 -0.59
CA TYR A 21 -6.95 -11.98 -1.36
C TYR A 21 -7.84 -12.82 -0.44
N VAL A 22 -9.16 -12.60 -0.51
CA VAL A 22 -10.19 -13.37 0.20
C VAL A 22 -11.10 -14.09 -0.79
N VAL A 23 -11.48 -15.33 -0.48
CA VAL A 23 -12.32 -16.16 -1.37
C VAL A 23 -13.82 -16.10 -1.03
N SER A 24 -14.17 -15.96 0.26
CA SER A 24 -15.56 -16.03 0.73
C SER A 24 -15.79 -15.15 1.96
N THR A 25 -15.02 -15.36 3.03
CA THR A 25 -15.13 -14.58 4.26
C THR A 25 -14.61 -13.15 4.05
N GLY A 26 -15.44 -12.15 4.39
CA GLY A 26 -15.06 -10.73 4.32
C GLY A 26 -15.37 -10.05 2.98
N VAL A 27 -15.83 -10.77 1.96
CA VAL A 27 -16.17 -10.19 0.64
C VAL A 27 -17.27 -9.12 0.77
N ALA A 28 -18.33 -9.40 1.53
CA ALA A 28 -19.43 -8.46 1.70
C ALA A 28 -18.99 -7.17 2.43
N GLU A 29 -18.17 -7.30 3.48
CA GLU A 29 -17.62 -6.15 4.22
C GLU A 29 -16.68 -5.32 3.34
N GLN A 30 -15.83 -6.00 2.55
CA GLN A 30 -14.93 -5.38 1.59
C GLN A 30 -15.72 -4.62 0.53
N GLN A 31 -16.74 -5.23 -0.08
CA GLN A 31 -17.56 -4.57 -1.10
C GLN A 31 -18.32 -3.38 -0.53
N ALA A 32 -18.89 -3.49 0.68
CA ALA A 32 -19.56 -2.39 1.35
C ALA A 32 -18.59 -1.21 1.60
N LEU A 33 -17.36 -1.49 2.05
CA LEU A 33 -16.31 -0.48 2.19
C LEU A 33 -15.99 0.19 0.86
N GLN A 34 -15.82 -0.59 -0.22
CA GLN A 34 -15.44 -0.09 -1.54
C GLN A 34 -16.56 0.75 -2.19
N GLN A 35 -17.81 0.31 -2.07
CA GLN A 35 -18.99 1.06 -2.51
C GLN A 35 -19.09 2.39 -1.79
N ALA A 36 -18.94 2.37 -0.46
CA ALA A 36 -18.91 3.58 0.34
C ALA A 36 -17.70 4.47 -0.02
N LEU A 37 -16.51 3.94 -0.23
CA LEU A 37 -15.34 4.79 -0.48
C LEU A 37 -15.36 5.42 -1.88
N TYR A 38 -15.69 4.65 -2.90
CA TYR A 38 -15.58 5.06 -4.31
C TYR A 38 -16.91 5.53 -4.93
N GLY A 39 -18.01 5.46 -4.18
CA GLY A 39 -19.34 5.88 -4.66
C GLY A 39 -19.95 4.91 -5.68
N ALA A 40 -19.61 3.62 -5.61
CA ALA A 40 -20.21 2.60 -6.47
C ALA A 40 -21.58 2.16 -5.92
N GLN A 41 -22.60 2.12 -6.78
CA GLN A 41 -23.96 1.72 -6.37
C GLN A 41 -24.09 0.21 -6.21
N ARG A 42 -23.39 -0.57 -7.04
CA ARG A 42 -23.38 -2.03 -7.00
C ARG A 42 -21.94 -2.56 -6.95
N PRO A 43 -21.72 -3.80 -6.46
CA PRO A 43 -20.40 -4.42 -6.45
C PRO A 43 -19.70 -4.45 -7.81
N ASP A 44 -20.44 -4.72 -8.88
CA ASP A 44 -19.89 -4.78 -10.25
C ASP A 44 -19.34 -3.43 -10.74
N ASP A 45 -19.78 -2.32 -10.14
CA ASP A 45 -19.38 -0.97 -10.52
C ASP A 45 -18.11 -0.50 -9.77
N ILE A 46 -17.62 -1.28 -8.79
CA ILE A 46 -16.50 -0.91 -7.90
C ILE A 46 -15.21 -0.64 -8.69
N GLU A 47 -14.81 -1.57 -9.58
CA GLU A 47 -13.56 -1.45 -10.34
C GLU A 47 -13.57 -0.18 -11.20
N ALA A 48 -14.69 0.10 -11.87
CA ALA A 48 -14.85 1.30 -12.67
C ALA A 48 -14.83 2.57 -11.79
N ALA A 49 -15.46 2.55 -10.62
CA ALA A 49 -15.46 3.67 -9.67
C ALA A 49 -14.06 3.95 -9.10
N TRP A 50 -13.33 2.91 -8.72
CA TRP A 50 -11.95 3.00 -8.26
C TRP A 50 -11.03 3.58 -9.34
N ARG A 51 -11.13 3.10 -10.59
CA ARG A 51 -10.36 3.65 -11.71
C ARG A 51 -10.66 5.12 -11.97
N ARG A 52 -11.92 5.55 -11.85
CA ARG A 52 -12.29 6.99 -11.92
C ARG A 52 -11.64 7.78 -10.79
N ALA A 53 -11.57 7.23 -9.57
CA ALA A 53 -10.88 7.87 -8.45
C ALA A 53 -9.38 8.04 -8.73
N LEU A 54 -8.70 7.03 -9.28
CA LEU A 54 -7.29 7.14 -9.69
C LEU A 54 -7.06 8.21 -10.76
N GLY A 55 -8.04 8.46 -11.63
CA GLY A 55 -7.99 9.56 -12.60
C GLY A 55 -7.84 10.95 -11.98
N ARG A 56 -8.18 11.11 -10.70
CA ARG A 56 -8.04 12.37 -9.94
C ARG A 56 -6.65 12.57 -9.32
N LEU A 57 -5.71 11.63 -9.47
CA LEU A 57 -4.39 11.72 -8.85
C LEU A 57 -3.64 13.03 -9.17
N HIS A 58 -3.81 13.56 -10.38
CA HIS A 58 -3.20 14.82 -10.81
C HIS A 58 -3.67 16.05 -10.01
N GLN A 59 -4.78 15.97 -9.28
CA GLN A 59 -5.35 17.03 -8.43
C GLN A 59 -5.16 16.73 -6.94
N ALA A 60 -4.57 15.59 -6.59
CA ALA A 60 -4.46 15.17 -5.20
C ALA A 60 -3.45 16.03 -4.42
N ARG A 61 -3.86 16.47 -3.23
CA ARG A 61 -2.97 16.98 -2.18
C ARG A 61 -2.58 15.88 -1.19
N VAL A 62 -3.45 14.90 -1.01
CA VAL A 62 -3.18 13.71 -0.20
C VAL A 62 -3.53 12.46 -1.01
N VAL A 63 -2.64 11.47 -0.94
CA VAL A 63 -2.90 10.14 -1.50
C VAL A 63 -2.88 9.12 -0.38
N VAL A 64 -3.96 8.35 -0.23
CA VAL A 64 -4.07 7.28 0.77
C VAL A 64 -3.75 5.94 0.13
N LEU A 65 -2.74 5.24 0.65
CA LEU A 65 -2.31 3.92 0.19
C LEU A 65 -2.36 2.94 1.35
N GLY A 66 -3.03 1.81 1.20
CA GLY A 66 -2.96 0.71 2.17
C GLY A 66 -1.87 -0.30 1.84
N VAL A 67 -1.18 -0.78 2.86
CA VAL A 67 -0.21 -1.88 2.77
C VAL A 67 -0.58 -2.91 3.83
N PRO A 68 -1.53 -3.83 3.54
CA PRO A 68 -2.06 -4.77 4.52
C PRO A 68 -1.10 -5.95 4.77
N SER A 69 0.13 -5.65 5.15
CA SER A 69 1.18 -6.64 5.46
C SER A 69 1.53 -6.62 6.94
N ASP A 70 1.34 -7.75 7.60
CA ASP A 70 1.80 -8.01 8.97
C ASP A 70 2.75 -9.22 9.04
N ALA A 71 3.36 -9.57 7.90
CA ALA A 71 4.26 -10.71 7.79
C ALA A 71 5.58 -10.51 8.55
N GLY A 72 5.94 -9.27 8.87
CA GLY A 72 7.09 -8.91 9.68
C GLY A 72 6.85 -9.04 11.18
N ALA A 73 5.59 -9.14 11.64
CA ALA A 73 5.25 -9.20 13.05
C ALA A 73 5.84 -10.43 13.74
N GLY A 74 6.51 -10.22 14.88
CA GLY A 74 7.24 -11.28 15.59
C GLY A 74 6.47 -12.03 16.67
N PHE A 75 5.29 -11.56 17.10
CA PHE A 75 4.51 -12.20 18.17
C PHE A 75 3.06 -12.45 17.74
N THR A 76 2.29 -11.38 17.48
CA THR A 76 0.87 -11.48 17.10
C THR A 76 0.66 -10.86 15.72
N ARG A 77 -0.09 -11.57 14.87
CA ARG A 77 -0.59 -11.05 13.59
C ARG A 77 -2.02 -10.53 13.73
N GLY A 78 -2.44 -9.68 12.80
CA GLY A 78 -3.77 -9.08 12.71
C GLY A 78 -3.74 -7.63 12.20
N ALA A 79 -2.57 -6.99 12.20
CA ALA A 79 -2.41 -5.62 11.72
C ALA A 79 -2.70 -5.49 10.22
N ASN A 80 -2.62 -6.57 9.44
CA ASN A 80 -3.04 -6.57 8.03
C ASN A 80 -4.51 -6.17 7.80
N ARG A 81 -5.37 -6.24 8.83
CA ARG A 81 -6.77 -5.79 8.77
C ARG A 81 -6.93 -4.28 8.99
N ALA A 82 -5.89 -3.60 9.48
CA ALA A 82 -5.96 -2.20 9.85
C ALA A 82 -6.32 -1.26 8.68
N PRO A 83 -5.79 -1.41 7.44
CA PRO A 83 -6.13 -0.49 6.35
C PRO A 83 -7.62 -0.45 6.02
N ALA A 84 -8.29 -1.60 6.05
CA ALA A 84 -9.74 -1.68 5.85
C ALA A 84 -10.51 -1.12 7.05
N ALA A 85 -10.11 -1.52 8.27
CA ALA A 85 -10.78 -1.12 9.51
C ALA A 85 -10.71 0.40 9.75
N LEU A 86 -9.55 1.02 9.50
CA LEU A 86 -9.35 2.47 9.64
C LEU A 86 -10.25 3.24 8.67
N ARG A 87 -10.30 2.82 7.40
CA ARG A 87 -11.18 3.46 6.40
C ARG A 87 -12.64 3.30 6.77
N ALA A 88 -13.07 2.10 7.15
CA ALA A 88 -14.43 1.85 7.58
C ALA A 88 -14.80 2.69 8.82
N HIS A 89 -13.86 2.89 9.75
CA HIS A 89 -14.06 3.76 10.90
C HIS A 89 -14.22 5.23 10.48
N LEU A 90 -13.30 5.74 9.67
CA LEU A 90 -13.33 7.12 9.19
C LEU A 90 -14.62 7.42 8.42
N LEU A 91 -15.08 6.52 7.55
CA LEU A 91 -16.33 6.71 6.79
C LEU A 91 -17.59 6.85 7.68
N ARG A 92 -17.55 6.44 8.95
CA ARG A 92 -18.65 6.67 9.90
C ARG A 92 -18.63 8.04 10.54
N GLN A 93 -17.55 8.81 10.39
CA GLN A 93 -17.43 10.16 10.92
C GLN A 93 -18.00 11.15 9.90
N PRO A 94 -18.87 12.10 10.30
CA PRO A 94 -19.51 13.04 9.36
C PRO A 94 -18.52 13.86 8.52
N ASP A 95 -17.42 14.32 9.13
CA ASP A 95 -16.45 15.23 8.52
C ASP A 95 -15.15 14.52 8.07
N HIS A 96 -15.27 13.25 7.67
CA HIS A 96 -14.09 12.45 7.31
C HIS A 96 -13.39 12.98 6.03
N PRO A 97 -12.05 12.93 5.95
CA PRO A 97 -11.33 13.49 4.80
C PRO A 97 -11.32 12.57 3.57
N LEU A 98 -11.64 11.28 3.71
CA LEU A 98 -11.47 10.28 2.64
C LEU A 98 -12.21 10.57 1.32
N ARG A 99 -13.25 11.41 1.34
CA ARG A 99 -14.02 11.83 0.15
C ARG A 99 -13.81 13.30 -0.23
N ALA A 100 -12.87 13.99 0.42
CA ALA A 100 -12.53 15.36 0.04
C ALA A 100 -12.00 15.41 -1.41
N PRO A 101 -12.27 16.50 -2.16
CA PRO A 101 -11.92 16.58 -3.59
C PRO A 101 -10.41 16.40 -3.87
N ASP A 102 -9.56 16.87 -2.96
CA ASP A 102 -8.10 16.82 -3.02
C ASP A 102 -7.48 15.60 -2.32
N VAL A 103 -8.31 14.65 -1.87
CA VAL A 103 -7.90 13.35 -1.32
C VAL A 103 -8.23 12.24 -2.33
N VAL A 104 -7.24 11.39 -2.60
CA VAL A 104 -7.41 10.22 -3.47
C VAL A 104 -6.97 8.97 -2.71
N ASP A 105 -7.91 8.08 -2.42
CA ASP A 105 -7.59 6.74 -1.93
C ASP A 105 -7.28 5.82 -3.12
N VAL A 106 -6.04 5.36 -3.22
CA VAL A 106 -5.58 4.50 -4.31
C VAL A 106 -5.81 3.02 -4.03
N GLY A 107 -6.39 2.70 -2.89
CA GLY A 107 -6.64 1.33 -2.45
C GLY A 107 -5.42 0.73 -1.76
N ASP A 108 -5.25 -0.58 -1.93
CA ASP A 108 -4.26 -1.37 -1.19
C ASP A 108 -3.28 -2.06 -2.13
N VAL A 109 -2.03 -2.20 -1.67
CA VAL A 109 -1.08 -3.14 -2.27
C VAL A 109 -1.65 -4.55 -2.18
N ARG A 110 -1.66 -5.27 -3.31
CA ARG A 110 -2.00 -6.70 -3.36
C ARG A 110 -0.84 -7.50 -2.78
N VAL A 111 -0.95 -7.84 -1.50
CA VAL A 111 0.09 -8.57 -0.77
C VAL A 111 -0.07 -10.08 -0.94
N ILE A 112 1.04 -10.79 -0.93
CA ILE A 112 1.05 -12.22 -0.59
C ILE A 112 1.33 -12.29 0.91
N PRO A 113 0.38 -12.71 1.76
CA PRO A 113 0.46 -12.57 3.22
C PRO A 113 1.56 -13.41 3.88
N HIS A 114 2.19 -14.29 3.11
CA HIS A 114 3.31 -15.14 3.52
C HIS A 114 4.67 -14.46 3.32
N LEU A 115 4.74 -13.40 2.50
CA LEU A 115 5.99 -12.77 2.09
C LEU A 115 6.16 -11.42 2.79
N LEU A 116 7.41 -10.95 2.86
CA LEU A 116 7.74 -9.67 3.46
C LEU A 116 8.66 -8.83 2.55
N SER A 117 9.87 -9.33 2.28
CA SER A 117 10.89 -8.66 1.46
C SER A 117 11.39 -9.57 0.35
N GLU A 118 11.76 -9.00 -0.81
CA GLU A 118 12.39 -9.74 -1.92
C GLU A 118 13.68 -10.44 -1.48
N GLU A 119 14.44 -9.85 -0.55
CA GLU A 119 15.73 -10.40 -0.07
C GLU A 119 15.57 -11.78 0.60
N MET A 120 14.35 -12.13 1.01
CA MET A 120 14.03 -13.42 1.64
C MET A 120 13.61 -14.49 0.64
N LEU A 121 13.51 -14.16 -0.66
CA LEU A 121 12.91 -15.03 -1.66
C LEU A 121 13.97 -15.58 -2.61
N SER A 122 13.81 -16.85 -2.98
CA SER A 122 14.58 -17.43 -4.07
C SER A 122 14.08 -16.91 -5.43
N PRO A 123 14.91 -16.89 -6.47
CA PRO A 123 14.48 -16.52 -7.82
C PRO A 123 13.30 -17.38 -8.34
N ALA A 124 13.28 -18.66 -7.98
CA ALA A 124 12.18 -19.57 -8.33
C ALA A 124 10.87 -19.13 -7.65
N GLN A 125 10.91 -18.81 -6.35
CA GLN A 125 9.72 -18.33 -5.64
C GLN A 125 9.20 -17.00 -6.22
N ILE A 126 10.11 -16.10 -6.61
CA ILE A 126 9.73 -14.84 -7.27
C ILE A 126 9.02 -15.12 -8.59
N ALA A 127 9.54 -16.04 -9.43
CA ALA A 127 8.93 -16.39 -10.71
C ALA A 127 7.51 -16.97 -10.55
N GLU A 128 7.31 -17.89 -9.60
CA GLU A 128 5.99 -18.47 -9.30
C GLU A 128 5.00 -17.39 -8.82
N CYS A 129 5.44 -16.52 -7.91
CA CYS A 129 4.60 -15.43 -7.43
C CYS A 129 4.24 -14.44 -8.56
N ARG A 130 5.16 -14.16 -9.49
CA ARG A 130 4.89 -13.31 -10.66
C ARG A 130 3.90 -13.95 -11.61
N ALA A 131 4.02 -15.24 -11.88
CA ALA A 131 3.03 -15.99 -12.66
C ALA A 131 1.64 -15.91 -12.01
N ALA A 132 1.55 -16.08 -10.69
CA ALA A 132 0.28 -16.02 -9.97
C ALA A 132 -0.33 -14.61 -9.89
N LEU A 133 0.48 -13.56 -9.66
CA LEU A 133 0.00 -12.19 -9.51
C LEU A 133 -0.28 -11.51 -10.84
N TYR A 134 0.55 -11.78 -11.86
CA TYR A 134 0.61 -11.02 -13.11
C TYR A 134 0.37 -11.85 -14.37
N GLY A 135 0.27 -13.17 -14.25
CA GLY A 135 0.12 -14.08 -15.40
C GLY A 135 1.41 -14.28 -16.21
N ASP A 136 2.55 -13.79 -15.73
CA ASP A 136 3.84 -13.83 -16.43
C ASP A 136 4.99 -13.97 -15.41
N PRO A 137 5.74 -15.10 -15.40
CA PRO A 137 6.85 -15.31 -14.46
C PRO A 137 8.03 -14.36 -14.66
N HIS A 138 8.14 -13.74 -15.84
CA HIS A 138 9.21 -12.82 -16.20
C HIS A 138 8.80 -11.35 -16.09
N ARG A 139 7.57 -11.07 -15.63
CA ARG A 139 7.09 -9.70 -15.43
C ARG A 139 8.05 -8.96 -14.50
N ALA A 140 8.60 -7.84 -14.95
CA ALA A 140 9.54 -7.00 -14.18
C ALA A 140 8.84 -6.17 -13.08
N LEU A 141 8.07 -6.83 -12.21
CA LEU A 141 7.42 -6.28 -11.04
C LEU A 141 7.81 -7.10 -9.79
N PRO A 142 7.89 -6.47 -8.61
CA PRO A 142 8.14 -7.19 -7.37
C PRO A 142 6.94 -8.04 -6.96
N VAL A 143 7.09 -8.87 -5.92
CA VAL A 143 6.04 -9.74 -5.37
C VAL A 143 5.90 -9.62 -3.86
N SER A 144 6.92 -9.10 -3.18
CA SER A 144 6.90 -8.88 -1.75
C SER A 144 6.17 -7.58 -1.38
N PRO A 145 5.46 -7.54 -0.24
CA PRO A 145 4.71 -6.36 0.18
C PRO A 145 5.54 -5.07 0.27
N LEU A 146 6.75 -5.15 0.82
CA LEU A 146 7.60 -3.96 0.98
C LEU A 146 8.04 -3.41 -0.37
N ALA A 147 8.51 -4.25 -1.29
CA ALA A 147 8.92 -3.79 -2.62
C ALA A 147 7.74 -3.31 -3.48
N LEU A 148 6.56 -3.91 -3.33
CA LEU A 148 5.34 -3.43 -4.00
C LEU A 148 4.90 -2.07 -3.44
N ALA A 149 5.00 -1.85 -2.13
CA ALA A 149 4.72 -0.56 -1.52
C ALA A 149 5.72 0.52 -1.99
N GLU A 150 7.02 0.21 -2.05
CA GLU A 150 8.02 1.12 -2.64
C GLU A 150 7.67 1.47 -4.09
N ARG A 151 7.32 0.45 -4.90
CA ARG A 151 6.96 0.65 -6.29
C ARG A 151 5.70 1.49 -6.45
N ALA A 152 4.70 1.30 -5.58
CA ALA A 152 3.51 2.12 -5.53
C ALA A 152 3.84 3.58 -5.25
N LEU A 153 4.63 3.84 -4.20
CA LEU A 153 5.00 5.19 -3.79
C LEU A 153 5.84 5.91 -4.85
N ASP A 154 6.73 5.19 -5.54
CA ASP A 154 7.51 5.75 -6.65
C ASP A 154 6.59 6.15 -7.83
N ALA A 155 5.63 5.30 -8.20
CA ALA A 155 4.66 5.62 -9.24
C ALA A 155 3.76 6.80 -8.84
N LEU A 156 3.36 6.88 -7.56
CA LEU A 156 2.58 8.00 -7.03
C LEU A 156 3.36 9.31 -7.01
N ALA A 157 4.67 9.26 -6.72
CA ALA A 157 5.52 10.45 -6.80
C ALA A 157 5.62 11.02 -8.23
N VAL A 158 5.42 10.19 -9.26
CA VAL A 158 5.35 10.63 -10.67
C VAL A 158 3.95 11.12 -11.03
N LEU A 159 2.90 10.41 -10.60
CA LEU A 159 1.51 10.70 -10.96
C LEU A 159 0.92 11.89 -10.19
N ALA A 160 1.40 12.14 -8.98
CA ALA A 160 0.94 13.16 -8.05
C ALA A 160 2.12 13.78 -7.28
N PRO A 161 3.08 14.46 -7.96
CA PRO A 161 4.34 14.91 -7.36
C PRO A 161 4.15 15.89 -6.18
N GLY A 162 3.05 16.66 -6.18
CA GLY A 162 2.70 17.59 -5.12
C GLY A 162 1.97 16.93 -3.93
N ALA A 163 1.51 15.69 -4.07
CA ALA A 163 0.73 15.04 -3.02
C ALA A 163 1.61 14.54 -1.88
N VAL A 164 1.01 14.49 -0.69
CA VAL A 164 1.57 13.82 0.49
C VAL A 164 0.99 12.41 0.57
N PRO A 165 1.80 11.35 0.52
CA PRO A 165 1.32 10.00 0.74
C PRO A 165 1.01 9.77 2.23
N VAL A 166 -0.16 9.18 2.50
CA VAL A 166 -0.55 8.65 3.81
C VAL A 166 -0.64 7.14 3.65
N VAL A 167 0.27 6.42 4.30
CA VAL A 167 0.35 4.96 4.24
C VAL A 167 -0.41 4.36 5.42
N LEU A 168 -1.46 3.60 5.14
CA LEU A 168 -2.17 2.80 6.12
C LEU A 168 -1.51 1.42 6.17
N GLY A 169 -0.73 1.20 7.22
CA GLY A 169 0.11 0.01 7.35
C GLY A 169 -0.63 -1.24 7.82
N GLY A 170 0.12 -2.35 7.80
CA GLY A 170 -0.02 -3.43 8.76
C GLY A 170 1.00 -3.25 9.89
N ASP A 171 1.94 -4.18 10.05
CA ASP A 171 2.98 -4.05 11.09
C ASP A 171 4.03 -2.96 10.75
N HIS A 172 4.92 -2.63 11.69
CA HIS A 172 5.87 -1.51 11.52
C HIS A 172 6.92 -1.71 10.40
N SER A 173 7.09 -2.92 9.86
CA SER A 173 7.98 -3.13 8.70
C SER A 173 7.54 -2.32 7.47
N VAL A 174 6.25 -2.00 7.35
CA VAL A 174 5.72 -1.14 6.27
C VAL A 174 6.17 0.33 6.42
N GLY A 175 6.79 0.71 7.54
CA GLY A 175 7.46 2.00 7.71
C GLY A 175 8.62 2.19 6.74
N TRP A 176 9.36 1.12 6.44
CA TRP A 176 10.49 1.14 5.49
C TRP A 176 10.14 1.73 4.13
N PRO A 177 9.17 1.19 3.36
CA PRO A 177 8.85 1.72 2.03
C PRO A 177 8.39 3.18 2.07
N ALA A 178 7.66 3.59 3.12
CA ALA A 178 7.25 4.98 3.31
C ALA A 178 8.46 5.90 3.51
N PHE A 179 9.39 5.51 4.38
CA PHE A 179 10.64 6.25 4.60
C PHE A 179 11.50 6.28 3.34
N ALA A 180 11.70 5.15 2.66
CA ALA A 180 12.50 5.06 1.44
C ALA A 180 11.96 5.98 0.34
N ALA A 181 10.63 6.08 0.18
CA ALA A 181 10.02 7.02 -0.74
C ALA A 181 10.24 8.49 -0.34
N ALA A 182 10.12 8.81 0.95
CA ALA A 182 10.39 10.16 1.47
C ALA A 182 11.86 10.54 1.29
N TRP A 183 12.79 9.62 1.57
CA TRP A 183 14.23 9.78 1.35
C TRP A 183 14.54 10.04 -0.13
N ARG A 184 14.01 9.22 -1.05
CA ARG A 184 14.18 9.45 -2.49
C ARG A 184 13.63 10.80 -2.95
N ARG A 185 12.52 11.28 -2.37
CA ARG A 185 11.99 12.62 -2.66
C ARG A 185 12.93 13.71 -2.13
N HIS A 186 13.40 13.56 -0.91
CA HIS A 186 14.38 14.45 -0.27
C HIS A 186 15.64 14.61 -1.12
N GLU A 187 16.20 13.52 -1.64
CA GLU A 187 17.37 13.54 -2.54
C GLU A 187 17.07 14.30 -3.84
N ARG A 188 15.89 14.10 -4.44
CA ARG A 188 15.46 14.84 -5.65
C ARG A 188 15.28 16.34 -5.39
N ASP A 189 14.82 16.72 -4.21
CA ASP A 189 14.53 18.11 -3.83
C ASP A 189 15.79 18.87 -3.36
N GLY A 190 16.98 18.38 -3.73
CA GLY A 190 18.26 19.02 -3.46
C GLY A 190 18.83 18.75 -2.06
N GLY A 191 18.37 17.69 -1.39
CA GLY A 191 19.02 17.19 -0.18
C GLY A 191 18.82 18.05 1.08
N ARG A 192 17.75 18.86 1.15
CA ARG A 192 17.42 19.67 2.35
C ARG A 192 17.30 18.80 3.60
N ARG A 193 17.44 19.34 4.81
CA ARG A 193 17.35 18.51 6.04
C ARG A 193 16.01 17.76 6.12
N LEU A 194 16.05 16.42 6.13
CA LEU A 194 14.92 15.54 6.44
C LEU A 194 14.89 15.28 7.95
N GLY A 195 13.73 15.48 8.58
CA GLY A 195 13.48 15.13 9.98
C GLY A 195 12.50 13.96 10.05
N LEU A 196 12.72 13.05 11.00
CA LEU A 196 11.83 11.94 11.31
C LEU A 196 11.25 12.15 12.71
N LEU A 197 9.93 12.12 12.81
CA LEU A 197 9.21 12.08 14.08
C LEU A 197 8.55 10.71 14.21
N HIS A 198 9.01 9.93 15.18
CA HIS A 198 8.61 8.55 15.40
C HIS A 198 7.94 8.42 16.76
N PHE A 199 6.64 8.14 16.74
CA PHE A 199 5.84 7.88 17.94
C PHE A 199 5.66 6.37 18.08
N ASP A 200 6.37 5.77 19.03
CA ASP A 200 6.27 4.36 19.34
C ASP A 200 6.72 4.10 20.78
N ALA A 201 6.26 2.99 21.35
CA ALA A 201 6.77 2.48 22.61
C ALA A 201 8.15 1.80 22.44
N HIS A 202 8.51 1.42 21.20
CA HIS A 202 9.75 0.75 20.84
C HIS A 202 10.57 1.60 19.87
N THR A 203 11.90 1.46 19.89
CA THR A 203 12.75 2.25 18.99
C THR A 203 12.73 1.72 17.56
N ASP A 204 12.59 0.41 17.39
CA ASP A 204 12.62 -0.29 16.09
C ASP A 204 13.85 0.01 15.23
N LEU A 205 14.98 0.34 15.87
CA LEU A 205 16.26 0.68 15.22
C LEU A 205 17.26 -0.49 15.23
N LEU A 206 16.80 -1.73 15.37
CA LEU A 206 17.72 -2.86 15.36
C LEU A 206 18.30 -3.04 13.95
N PRO A 207 19.59 -3.41 13.82
CA PRO A 207 20.19 -3.67 12.50
C PRO A 207 19.64 -4.97 11.88
N HIS A 208 19.30 -5.93 12.72
CA HIS A 208 18.61 -7.17 12.38
C HIS A 208 18.01 -7.77 13.65
N ARG A 209 17.01 -8.65 13.49
CA ARG A 209 16.41 -9.42 14.58
C ARG A 209 16.48 -10.90 14.25
N LEU A 210 17.24 -11.68 15.02
CA LEU A 210 17.43 -13.12 14.78
C LEU A 210 17.91 -13.46 13.35
N GLY A 211 18.81 -12.63 12.81
CA GLY A 211 19.31 -12.78 11.43
C GLY A 211 18.39 -12.22 10.34
N VAL A 212 17.21 -11.72 10.70
CA VAL A 212 16.26 -11.09 9.76
C VAL A 212 16.50 -9.58 9.70
N ARG A 213 16.81 -9.07 8.50
CA ARG A 213 17.05 -7.64 8.26
C ARG A 213 15.79 -6.79 8.24
N TYR A 214 14.72 -7.26 7.60
CA TYR A 214 13.45 -6.52 7.50
C TYR A 214 12.39 -7.20 8.36
N CYS A 215 11.91 -6.50 9.37
CA CYS A 215 10.81 -6.90 10.25
C CYS A 215 10.27 -5.67 10.99
N PHE A 216 9.28 -5.87 11.86
CA PHE A 216 8.69 -4.80 12.67
C PHE A 216 9.69 -4.02 13.55
N ALA A 217 10.85 -4.59 13.91
CA ALA A 217 11.81 -3.99 14.84
C ALA A 217 13.06 -3.39 14.16
N THR A 218 13.11 -3.38 12.83
CA THR A 218 14.31 -3.10 12.03
C THR A 218 14.00 -2.29 10.76
N TRP A 219 12.84 -1.63 10.73
CA TRP A 219 12.28 -1.07 9.50
C TRP A 219 13.19 -0.02 8.86
#